data_AF-A0A529T3Z8-F1
#
_entry.id   AF-A0A529T3Z8-F1
#
_cell.length_a   1.000
_cell.length_b   1.000
_cell.length_c   1.000
_cell.angle_alpha   90.00
_cell.angle_beta   90.00
_cell.angle_gamma   90.00
#
_symmetry.space_group_name_H-M   'P 1'
#
loop_
_entity.id
_entity.type
_entity.pdbx_description
1 polymer ?
#
loop_
_entity_poly.entity_id
_entity_poly.type
_entity_poly.pdbx_seq_one_letter_code
_entity_poly.pdbx_strand_id
1 'polypeptide(L)'
;MSKSLDSFKCRRTLTAGGADHVYFDLVEAEKNGLTGIAQLPYSMKVLLENLLRNEDGRSVTKESIQAVAAWLTDKGTAGVEIAYRPARVLMQDFTGVPAVVDLAAMRDGIKALGGDPEKINPLVPVDLVIDHSVIVDEFGTPMAFARNV
;
A
#
# COMPACT_ATOMS: atom_id res chain seq x y z
N MET A 1 1.50 7.27 -12.11
CA MET A 1 1.92 7.50 -10.71
C MET A 1 2.05 8.98 -10.49
N SER A 2 1.48 9.52 -9.41
CA SER A 2 1.70 10.91 -9.01
C SER A 2 3.21 11.13 -8.83
N LYS A 3 3.74 12.21 -9.39
CA LYS A 3 5.15 12.58 -9.22
C LYS A 3 5.29 13.15 -7.81
N SER A 4 5.97 12.42 -6.92
CA SER A 4 6.26 12.90 -5.56
C SER A 4 6.85 14.32 -5.60
N LEU A 5 6.44 15.17 -4.65
CA LEU A 5 7.02 16.50 -4.47
C LEU A 5 8.50 16.46 -4.09
N ASP A 6 8.96 15.34 -3.52
CA ASP A 6 10.35 15.09 -3.11
C ASP A 6 10.92 16.23 -2.25
N SER A 7 10.18 16.65 -1.22
CA SER A 7 10.57 17.75 -0.33
C SER A 7 11.91 17.52 0.38
N PHE A 8 12.33 16.26 0.50
CA PHE A 8 13.59 15.83 1.11
C PHE A 8 14.68 15.50 0.08
N LYS A 9 14.47 15.81 -1.21
CA LYS A 9 15.46 15.66 -2.30
C LYS A 9 16.15 14.29 -2.31
N CYS A 10 15.37 13.25 -2.04
CA CYS A 10 15.84 11.88 -1.81
C CYS A 10 15.53 10.95 -2.97
N ARG A 11 14.86 11.42 -4.03
CA ARG A 11 14.64 10.64 -5.25
C ARG A 11 15.98 10.32 -5.94
N ARG A 12 16.24 9.03 -6.18
CA ARG A 12 17.44 8.52 -6.85
C ARG A 12 17.07 7.53 -7.95
N THR A 13 18.03 7.27 -8.82
CA THR A 13 17.92 6.29 -9.90
C THR A 13 18.95 5.19 -9.69
N LEU A 14 18.51 3.93 -9.77
CA LEU A 14 19.33 2.74 -9.74
C LEU A 14 19.25 2.06 -11.11
N THR A 15 20.37 1.93 -11.81
CA THR A 15 20.45 1.16 -13.05
C THR A 15 20.77 -0.30 -12.69
N ALA A 16 19.85 -1.22 -12.97
CA ALA A 16 20.00 -2.64 -12.69
C ALA A 16 19.38 -3.47 -13.83
N GLY A 17 20.06 -4.55 -14.25
CA GLY A 17 19.53 -5.42 -15.32
C GLY A 17 19.27 -4.73 -16.66
N GLY A 18 19.96 -3.62 -16.95
CA GLY A 18 19.75 -2.83 -18.17
C GLY A 18 18.55 -1.88 -18.13
N ALA A 19 17.89 -1.74 -16.97
CA ALA A 19 16.77 -0.83 -16.78
C ALA A 19 17.06 0.17 -15.64
N ASP A 20 16.49 1.37 -15.78
CA ASP A 20 16.54 2.41 -14.75
C ASP A 20 15.34 2.30 -13.83
N HIS A 21 15.61 2.21 -12.53
CA HIS A 21 14.60 2.15 -11.47
C HIS A 21 14.69 3.39 -10.58
N VAL A 22 13.55 3.98 -10.27
CA VAL A 22 13.49 5.11 -9.33
C VAL A 22 13.22 4.59 -7.93
N TYR A 23 13.98 5.08 -6.95
CA TYR A 23 13.77 4.79 -5.53
C TYR A 23 13.93 6.07 -4.69
N PHE A 24 13.43 6.04 -3.45
CA PHE A 24 13.55 7.14 -2.49
C PHE A 24 14.55 6.73 -1.41
N ASP A 25 15.70 7.41 -1.39
CA ASP A 25 16.85 7.05 -0.58
C ASP A 25 16.72 7.61 0.85
N LEU A 26 16.56 6.72 1.83
CA LEU A 26 16.44 7.11 3.23
C LEU A 26 17.71 7.79 3.78
N VAL A 27 18.89 7.46 3.28
CA VAL A 27 20.14 8.09 3.72
C VAL A 27 20.18 9.56 3.27
N GLU A 28 19.71 9.83 2.06
CA GLU A 28 19.61 11.19 1.55
C GLU A 28 18.47 11.97 2.22
N ALA A 29 17.35 11.32 2.51
CA ALA A 29 16.27 11.92 3.27
C ALA A 29 16.72 12.33 4.68
N GLU A 30 17.56 11.52 5.33
CA GLU A 30 18.15 11.82 6.64
C GLU A 30 19.01 13.09 6.59
N LYS A 31 19.91 13.18 5.61
CA LYS A 31 20.76 14.37 5.39
C LYS A 31 19.95 15.65 5.12
N ASN A 32 18.77 15.51 4.52
CA ASN A 32 17.93 16.61 4.06
C ASN A 32 16.79 16.99 5.01
N GLY A 33 16.88 16.61 6.29
CA GLY A 33 16.01 17.12 7.35
C GLY A 33 15.22 16.07 8.12
N LEU A 34 15.45 14.78 7.88
CA LEU A 34 14.90 13.69 8.68
C LEU A 34 15.99 13.07 9.58
N THR A 35 16.67 13.89 10.37
CA THR A 35 17.78 13.44 11.21
C THR A 35 17.36 12.31 12.16
N GLY A 36 18.15 11.22 12.19
CA GLY A 36 17.96 10.11 13.13
C GLY A 36 17.14 8.96 12.59
N ILE A 37 16.56 9.07 11.38
CA ILE A 37 15.75 7.99 10.79
C ILE A 37 16.51 6.69 10.55
N ALA A 38 17.86 6.71 10.55
CA ALA A 38 18.66 5.50 10.56
C ALA A 38 18.34 4.59 11.77
N GLN A 39 17.92 5.16 12.90
CA GLN A 39 17.57 4.44 14.13
C GLN A 39 16.15 3.86 14.13
N LEU A 40 15.34 4.20 13.13
CA LEU A 40 13.98 3.66 13.03
C LEU A 40 13.99 2.13 12.88
N PRO A 41 13.03 1.41 13.51
CA PRO A 41 12.77 0.02 13.20
C PRO A 41 12.50 -0.18 11.70
N TYR A 42 12.85 -1.34 11.16
CA TYR A 42 12.68 -1.63 9.74
C TYR A 42 11.24 -1.47 9.24
N SER A 43 10.25 -1.84 10.05
CA SER A 43 8.83 -1.61 9.74
C SER A 43 8.51 -0.13 9.54
N MET A 44 9.06 0.75 10.39
CA MET A 44 8.89 2.20 10.28
C MET A 44 9.62 2.78 9.06
N LYS A 45 10.76 2.19 8.68
CA LYS A 45 11.48 2.58 7.44
C LYS A 45 10.66 2.27 6.19
N VAL A 46 9.90 1.16 6.17
CA VAL A 46 8.98 0.84 5.07
C VAL A 46 7.85 1.88 4.97
N LEU A 47 7.27 2.27 6.12
CA LEU A 47 6.25 3.33 6.15
C LEU A 47 6.83 4.67 5.70
N LEU A 48 8.04 5.01 6.13
CA LEU A 48 8.71 6.24 5.75
C LEU A 48 8.97 6.33 4.24
N GLU A 49 9.52 5.27 3.63
CA GLU A 49 9.71 5.21 2.17
C GLU A 49 8.38 5.40 1.44
N ASN A 50 7.33 4.76 1.95
CA ASN A 50 6.00 4.86 1.37
C ASN A 50 5.49 6.31 1.35
N LEU A 51 5.69 7.05 2.43
CA LEU A 51 5.33 8.46 2.50
C LEU A 51 6.18 9.31 1.55
N LEU A 52 7.51 9.15 1.57
CA LEU A 52 8.43 9.89 0.68
C LEU A 52 8.06 9.70 -0.80
N ARG A 53 7.75 8.47 -1.19
CA ARG A 53 7.36 8.13 -2.57
C ARG A 53 5.99 8.67 -2.98
N ASN A 54 5.09 8.88 -2.03
CA ASN A 54 3.71 9.29 -2.28
C ASN A 54 3.39 10.71 -1.79
N GLU A 55 4.40 11.54 -1.51
CA GLU A 55 4.23 12.94 -1.13
C GLU A 55 3.49 13.72 -2.22
N ASP A 56 2.27 14.16 -1.91
CA ASP A 56 1.39 14.89 -2.83
C ASP A 56 0.93 16.24 -2.27
N GLY A 57 1.34 16.58 -1.06
CA GLY A 57 0.97 17.82 -0.37
C GLY A 57 -0.50 17.86 0.10
N ARG A 58 -1.25 16.76 -0.05
CA ARG A 58 -2.67 16.67 0.33
C ARG A 58 -2.93 15.52 1.28
N SER A 59 -2.64 14.30 0.85
CA SER A 59 -2.81 13.09 1.65
C SER A 59 -1.52 12.71 2.38
N VAL A 60 -0.38 13.00 1.76
CA VAL A 60 0.94 12.88 2.35
C VAL A 60 1.60 14.23 2.25
N THR A 61 1.76 14.89 3.41
CA THR A 61 2.40 16.19 3.52
C THR A 61 3.80 16.05 4.11
N LYS A 62 4.62 17.09 3.95
CA LYS A 62 5.96 17.14 4.54
C LYS A 62 5.92 16.94 6.05
N GLU A 63 4.92 17.51 6.72
CA GLU A 63 4.72 17.42 8.17
C GLU A 63 4.41 15.98 8.60
N SER A 64 3.58 15.26 7.83
CA SER A 64 3.29 13.84 8.10
C SER A 64 4.54 12.96 7.99
N ILE A 65 5.46 13.28 7.08
CA ILE A 65 6.75 12.59 6.92
C ILE A 65 7.66 12.90 8.13
N GLN A 66 7.71 14.16 8.57
CA GLN A 66 8.48 14.56 9.75
C GLN A 66 7.97 13.93 11.03
N ALA A 67 6.66 13.71 11.15
CA ALA A 67 6.06 13.02 12.30
C ALA A 67 6.62 11.60 12.47
N VAL A 68 6.95 10.90 11.37
CA VAL A 68 7.60 9.59 11.44
C VAL A 68 9.01 9.66 12.03
N ALA A 69 9.76 10.72 11.77
CA ALA A 69 11.04 10.94 12.44
C ALA A 69 10.85 11.30 13.93
N ALA A 70 9.86 12.14 14.24
CA ALA A 70 9.52 12.54 15.61
C ALA A 70 9.12 11.34 16.50
N TRP A 71 8.59 10.28 15.90
CA TRP A 71 8.27 9.02 16.58
C TRP A 71 9.45 8.44 17.38
N LEU A 72 10.69 8.70 16.97
CA LEU A 72 11.88 8.25 17.70
C LEU A 72 11.90 8.76 19.15
N THR A 73 11.37 9.96 19.38
CA THR A 73 11.34 10.60 20.70
C THR A 73 10.05 10.29 21.45
N ASP A 74 8.90 10.52 20.81
CA ASP A 74 7.60 10.50 21.49
C ASP A 74 6.93 9.12 21.51
N LYS A 75 7.47 8.14 20.75
CA LYS A 75 6.94 6.78 20.57
C LYS A 75 5.47 6.74 20.14
N GLY A 76 5.00 7.75 19.41
CA GLY A 76 3.64 7.86 18.89
C GLY A 76 2.64 8.50 19.86
N THR A 77 3.10 9.03 20.99
CA THR A 77 2.21 9.71 21.95
C THR A 77 1.57 10.98 21.40
N ALA A 78 2.13 11.59 20.36
CA ALA A 78 1.50 12.69 19.64
C ALA A 78 0.23 12.28 18.85
N GLY A 79 0.01 10.98 18.62
CA GLY A 79 -1.22 10.49 17.96
C GLY A 79 -1.39 10.96 16.51
N VAL A 80 -0.31 11.32 15.83
CA VAL A 80 -0.37 11.80 14.44
C VAL A 80 -0.68 10.63 13.51
N GLU A 81 -1.80 10.73 12.80
CA GLU A 81 -2.17 9.77 11.75
C GLU A 81 -1.35 10.02 10.48
N ILE A 82 -0.99 8.93 9.80
CA ILE A 82 -0.25 8.97 8.53
C ILE A 82 -1.02 8.21 7.45
N ALA A 83 -0.92 8.69 6.21
CA ALA A 83 -1.44 7.93 5.07
C ALA A 83 -0.49 6.77 4.73
N TYR A 84 -1.05 5.63 4.34
CA TYR A 84 -0.26 4.50 3.84
C TYR A 84 -0.88 3.98 2.55
N ARG A 85 -0.04 3.85 1.52
CA ARG A 85 -0.42 3.35 0.19
C ARG A 85 0.27 2.01 -0.08
N PRO A 86 -0.36 0.86 0.24
CA PRO A 86 0.26 -0.43 0.01
C PRO A 86 0.56 -0.63 -1.48
N ALA A 87 1.62 -1.40 -1.77
CA ALA A 87 2.03 -1.66 -3.15
C ALA A 87 1.06 -2.58 -3.90
N ARG A 88 0.31 -3.42 -3.19
CA ARG A 88 -0.73 -4.32 -3.70
C ARG A 88 -1.69 -4.71 -2.56
N VAL A 89 -2.84 -5.25 -2.92
CA VAL A 89 -3.82 -5.82 -1.99
C VAL A 89 -3.93 -7.33 -2.25
N LEU A 90 -3.92 -8.13 -1.19
CA LEU A 90 -4.22 -9.56 -1.24
C LEU A 90 -5.56 -9.77 -0.54
N MET A 91 -6.49 -10.45 -1.21
CA MET A 91 -7.83 -10.73 -0.71
C MET A 91 -8.11 -12.23 -0.75
N GLN A 92 -8.92 -12.68 0.20
CA GLN A 92 -9.50 -14.02 0.21
C GLN A 92 -10.97 -13.95 -0.22
N ASP A 93 -11.57 -15.06 -0.66
CA ASP A 93 -12.90 -15.12 -1.28
C ASP A 93 -14.06 -14.56 -0.45
N PHE A 94 -14.13 -14.83 0.86
CA PHE A 94 -15.20 -14.33 1.73
C PHE A 94 -15.22 -12.80 1.87
N THR A 95 -14.08 -12.13 1.75
CA THR A 95 -14.01 -10.65 1.77
C THR A 95 -13.89 -10.06 0.37
N GLY A 96 -13.31 -10.81 -0.56
CA GLY A 96 -13.13 -10.45 -1.95
C GLY A 96 -14.45 -10.36 -2.71
N VAL A 97 -15.35 -11.33 -2.52
CA VAL A 97 -16.66 -11.31 -3.19
C VAL A 97 -17.48 -10.07 -2.80
N PRO A 98 -17.67 -9.75 -1.50
CA PRO A 98 -18.33 -8.49 -1.11
C PRO A 98 -17.65 -7.25 -1.68
N ALA A 99 -16.31 -7.18 -1.68
CA ALA A 99 -15.61 -6.01 -2.24
C ALA A 99 -15.82 -5.84 -3.75
N VAL A 100 -15.89 -6.95 -4.51
CA VAL A 100 -16.22 -6.90 -5.94
C VAL A 100 -17.66 -6.45 -6.15
N VAL A 101 -18.59 -6.89 -5.28
CA VAL A 101 -19.98 -6.41 -5.29
C VAL A 101 -20.05 -4.91 -4.99
N ASP A 102 -19.27 -4.41 -4.04
CA ASP A 102 -19.19 -2.97 -3.73
C ASP A 102 -18.65 -2.18 -4.94
N LEU A 103 -17.62 -2.68 -5.63
CA LEU A 103 -17.13 -2.05 -6.87
C LEU A 103 -18.22 -1.99 -7.95
N ALA A 104 -19.00 -3.06 -8.11
CA ALA A 104 -20.13 -3.07 -9.04
C ALA A 104 -21.21 -2.05 -8.64
N ALA A 105 -21.57 -1.98 -7.36
CA ALA A 105 -22.53 -1.00 -6.84
C ALA A 105 -22.04 0.45 -7.00
N MET A 106 -20.75 0.70 -6.79
CA MET A 106 -20.13 2.00 -7.03
C MET A 106 -20.17 2.40 -8.52
N ARG A 107 -19.99 1.45 -9.44
CA ARG A 107 -20.12 1.66 -10.90
C ARG A 107 -21.55 2.03 -11.29
N ASP A 108 -22.53 1.34 -10.73
CA ASP A 108 -23.94 1.69 -10.96
C ASP A 108 -24.27 3.07 -10.38
N GLY A 109 -23.76 3.38 -9.18
CA GLY A 109 -23.94 4.68 -8.53
C GLY A 109 -23.38 5.84 -9.34
N ILE A 110 -22.13 5.74 -9.82
CA ILE A 110 -21.51 6.82 -10.62
C ILE A 110 -22.22 6.98 -11.97
N LYS A 111 -22.69 5.89 -12.59
CA LYS A 111 -23.49 5.92 -13.81
C LYS A 111 -24.81 6.67 -13.61
N ALA A 112 -25.51 6.39 -12.51
CA ALA A 112 -26.77 7.08 -12.17
C ALA A 112 -26.59 8.58 -11.97
N LEU A 113 -25.39 9.01 -11.52
CA LEU A 113 -25.01 10.41 -11.37
C LEU A 113 -24.46 11.03 -12.67
N GLY A 114 -24.48 10.32 -13.80
CA GLY A 114 -23.97 10.78 -15.10
C GLY A 114 -22.44 10.81 -15.22
N GLY A 115 -21.74 10.16 -14.29
CA GLY A 115 -20.29 9.99 -14.33
C GLY A 115 -19.85 8.76 -15.13
N ASP A 116 -18.54 8.61 -15.27
CA ASP A 116 -17.90 7.52 -16.00
C ASP A 116 -17.61 6.31 -15.06
N PRO A 117 -18.26 5.15 -15.26
CA PRO A 117 -18.05 3.95 -14.45
C PRO A 117 -16.63 3.39 -14.51
N GLU A 118 -15.89 3.62 -15.59
CA GLU A 118 -14.52 3.13 -15.75
C GLU A 118 -13.53 3.82 -14.81
N LYS A 119 -13.94 4.89 -14.13
CA LYS A 119 -13.16 5.50 -13.05
C LYS A 119 -13.17 4.66 -11.77
N ILE A 120 -14.10 3.70 -11.65
CA ILE A 120 -14.18 2.78 -10.51
C ILE A 120 -13.42 1.50 -10.87
N ASN A 121 -12.11 1.56 -10.63
CA ASN A 121 -11.18 0.46 -10.83
C ASN A 121 -10.09 0.47 -9.73
N PRO A 122 -9.58 -0.70 -9.31
CA PRO A 122 -8.45 -0.76 -8.38
C PRO A 122 -7.23 0.01 -8.91
N LEU A 123 -6.63 0.84 -8.06
CA LEU A 123 -5.48 1.68 -8.44
C LEU A 123 -4.12 0.98 -8.22
N VAL A 124 -4.12 -0.12 -7.47
CA VAL A 124 -2.97 -0.98 -7.20
C VAL A 124 -3.33 -2.41 -7.55
N PRO A 125 -2.34 -3.28 -7.85
CA PRO A 125 -2.60 -4.69 -8.10
C PRO A 125 -3.38 -5.34 -6.96
N VAL A 126 -4.37 -6.15 -7.32
CA VAL A 126 -5.17 -6.92 -6.37
C VAL A 126 -5.12 -8.39 -6.77
N ASP A 127 -4.70 -9.23 -5.83
CA ASP A 127 -4.69 -10.68 -5.97
C ASP A 127 -5.85 -11.25 -5.15
N LEU A 128 -6.78 -11.99 -5.77
CA LEU A 128 -7.86 -12.70 -5.09
C LEU A 128 -7.53 -14.20 -5.05
N VAL A 129 -7.48 -14.76 -3.84
CA VAL A 129 -7.26 -16.19 -3.61
C VAL A 129 -8.56 -16.81 -3.11
N ILE A 130 -8.95 -17.94 -3.71
CA ILE A 130 -10.09 -18.74 -3.27
C ILE A 130 -9.55 -19.87 -2.42
N ASP A 131 -9.69 -19.73 -1.11
CA ASP A 131 -9.16 -20.68 -0.13
C ASP A 131 -10.14 -20.99 1.01
N HIS A 132 -11.23 -20.22 1.16
CA HIS A 132 -12.25 -20.44 2.20
C HIS A 132 -13.48 -21.22 1.70
N SER A 133 -13.51 -21.58 0.42
CA SER A 133 -14.64 -22.28 -0.21
C SER A 133 -14.59 -23.80 -0.10
N VAL A 134 -13.43 -24.39 0.22
CA VAL A 134 -13.24 -25.85 0.33
C VAL A 134 -13.41 -26.30 1.79
N ILE A 135 -14.20 -27.35 1.99
CA ILE A 135 -14.44 -27.98 3.29
C ILE A 135 -13.97 -29.44 3.22
N VAL A 136 -13.52 -30.00 4.35
CA VAL A 136 -13.14 -31.42 4.44
C VAL A 136 -14.38 -32.27 4.67
N ASP A 137 -15.04 -32.67 3.58
CA ASP A 137 -16.19 -33.57 3.63
C ASP A 137 -15.76 -35.05 3.71
N GLU A 138 -14.69 -35.42 2.98
CA GLU A 138 -14.06 -36.76 3.05
C GLU A 138 -12.60 -36.66 3.54
N PHE A 139 -12.14 -37.61 4.37
CA PHE A 139 -10.76 -37.64 4.87
C PHE A 139 -10.20 -39.06 4.93
N GLY A 140 -8.86 -39.18 4.86
CA GLY A 140 -8.16 -40.45 5.09
C GLY A 140 -8.24 -41.50 3.96
N THR A 141 -8.79 -41.14 2.79
CA THR A 141 -8.87 -42.02 1.61
C THR A 141 -8.08 -41.44 0.44
N PRO A 142 -7.63 -42.28 -0.53
CA PRO A 142 -7.06 -41.78 -1.79
C PRO A 142 -8.01 -40.89 -2.60
N MET A 143 -9.32 -40.90 -2.29
CA MET A 143 -10.35 -40.11 -2.98
C MET A 143 -10.58 -38.73 -2.35
N ALA A 144 -10.07 -38.48 -1.14
CA ALA A 144 -10.37 -37.28 -0.37
C ALA A 144 -10.09 -35.96 -1.13
N PHE A 145 -8.96 -35.86 -1.86
CA PHE A 145 -8.66 -34.65 -2.63
C PHE A 145 -9.69 -34.42 -3.74
N ALA A 146 -10.00 -35.45 -4.54
CA ALA A 146 -10.94 -35.35 -5.65
C ALA A 146 -12.40 -35.11 -5.22
N ARG A 147 -12.72 -35.32 -3.94
CA ARG A 147 -14.07 -35.13 -3.38
C ARG A 147 -14.26 -33.78 -2.72
N ASN A 148 -13.18 -33.17 -2.22
CA ASN A 148 -13.24 -31.91 -1.50
C ASN A 148 -12.84 -30.70 -2.37
N VAL A 149 -12.04 -30.89 -3.43
CA VAL A 149 -11.49 -29.83 -4.30
C VAL A 149 -12.00 -29.97 -5.72
#